data_AF-A0A7C7THA7-F1
#
_entry.id   AF-A0A7C7THA7-F1
#
_cell.length_a   1.000
_cell.length_b   1.000
_cell.length_c   1.000
_cell.angle_alpha   90.00
_cell.angle_beta   90.00
_cell.angle_gamma   90.00
#
_symmetry.space_group_name_H-M   'P 1'
#
loop_
_entity.id
_entity.type
_entity.pdbx_description
1 polymer ?
#
loop_
_entity_poly.entity_id
_entity_poly.type
_entity_poly.pdbx_seq_one_letter_code
_entity_poly.pdbx_strand_id
1 'polypeptide(L)'
;MIKNLQNPLDLVICLKLLNVISLSDEESEQRINSILKTHLGSQFAAWETEAARVLDDLADDEKVNRTKQSFSRLQEEDEFVKKEILLMIEEIIFADAEVLSTERKFYDLAKRYLQVNVYAINPTLELFEYLHVLNYVSSSDFASIDEFAEIWIKYMGPDIRIYYNEAYQNLKDLDLESQIQKVGEELRKLNQIDYDQKISIRTMVEEVIFSDNEFTDEEKIVYELLLENLGVESGLSFESSGFRLSKCLMEIEQHPLFSNFINLMIILAGIVVGLETSEELVREYAQTFHVLDLGIKYIFLVEILIRLIPKWNRPLVFLSNGWNVFDSLLVFLSFLPFGTYPFVLRVVRLLRFTRIFRRIPQLRIIVISLFQSTKPIGFVGILLLLLIYIYGVIGTTTFSKNDPIHFGNLPISMISLFRAATFEDWTDLMYIQMYGCDTYGYKDAAEQCTSPSKLPVASVFYFISFIVISGLVILNLVIGVIIQSMTEVKRSLEKDEELRKTIKNIDFIVKKIRARKFEQMLDEDHH
;
A
#
# COMPACT_ATOMS: atom_id res chain seq x y z
N MET A 1 -23.36 -2.64 30.90
CA MET A 1 -24.60 -3.32 31.32
C MET A 1 -25.19 -2.67 32.55
N ILE A 2 -26.32 -2.00 32.38
CA ILE A 2 -27.06 -1.31 33.44
C ILE A 2 -27.59 -2.32 34.44
N LYS A 3 -27.23 -2.15 35.71
CA LYS A 3 -27.71 -2.98 36.83
C LYS A 3 -28.87 -2.27 37.53
N ASN A 4 -29.85 -3.05 37.99
CA ASN A 4 -31.02 -2.58 38.75
C ASN A 4 -31.99 -1.65 38.01
N LEU A 5 -31.94 -1.58 36.67
CA LEU A 5 -32.93 -0.90 35.84
C LEU A 5 -34.34 -1.48 36.09
N GLN A 6 -35.29 -0.66 36.53
CA GLN A 6 -36.62 -1.11 36.95
C GLN A 6 -37.62 -1.20 35.79
N ASN A 7 -37.50 -0.31 34.79
CA ASN A 7 -38.43 -0.19 33.66
C ASN A 7 -37.78 -0.55 32.30
N PRO A 8 -37.18 -1.74 32.12
CA PRO A 8 -36.39 -2.07 30.93
C PRO A 8 -37.20 -2.09 29.63
N LEU A 9 -38.50 -2.43 29.67
CA LEU A 9 -39.35 -2.48 28.48
C LEU A 9 -39.60 -1.08 27.91
N ASP A 10 -39.91 -0.09 28.76
CA ASP A 10 -40.13 1.29 28.34
C ASP A 10 -38.82 1.91 27.76
N LEU A 11 -37.64 1.54 28.28
CA LEU A 11 -36.34 1.91 27.68
C LEU A 11 -36.13 1.29 26.28
N VAL A 12 -36.42 -0.01 26.11
CA VAL A 12 -36.27 -0.68 24.81
C VAL A 12 -37.27 -0.15 23.77
N ILE A 13 -38.47 0.27 24.17
CA ILE A 13 -39.42 0.99 23.31
C ILE A 13 -38.81 2.30 22.79
N CYS A 14 -38.20 3.11 23.67
CA CYS A 14 -37.53 4.34 23.26
C CYS A 14 -36.39 4.07 22.26
N LEU A 15 -35.53 3.10 22.57
CA LEU A 15 -34.35 2.78 21.75
C LEU A 15 -34.73 2.14 20.39
N LYS A 16 -35.87 1.44 20.31
CA LYS A 16 -36.42 0.99 19.02
C LYS A 16 -36.88 2.16 18.13
N LEU A 17 -37.51 3.19 18.71
CA LEU A 17 -37.84 4.38 17.93
C LEU A 17 -36.58 5.12 17.47
N LEU A 18 -35.56 5.24 18.33
CA LEU A 18 -34.28 5.85 17.96
C LEU A 18 -33.65 5.15 16.75
N ASN A 19 -33.53 3.82 16.74
CA ASN A 19 -32.96 3.09 15.60
C ASN A 19 -33.76 3.31 14.29
N VAL A 20 -35.10 3.36 14.36
CA VAL A 20 -35.97 3.65 13.20
C VAL A 20 -35.76 5.08 12.65
N ILE A 21 -35.41 6.03 13.54
CA ILE A 21 -35.23 7.46 13.24
C ILE A 21 -33.77 7.84 12.89
N SER A 22 -32.81 7.03 13.35
CA SER A 22 -31.36 7.17 13.11
C SER A 22 -30.95 6.83 11.68
N LEU A 23 -31.71 5.95 10.99
CA LEU A 23 -31.51 5.62 9.57
C LEU A 23 -30.13 5.01 9.25
N SER A 24 -29.56 4.39 10.26
CA SER A 24 -28.42 3.49 10.18
C SER A 24 -28.54 2.51 9.01
N ASP A 25 -27.44 2.32 8.29
CA ASP A 25 -27.28 1.19 7.38
C ASP A 25 -26.91 -0.09 8.16
N GLU A 26 -26.72 -1.20 7.44
CA GLU A 26 -26.56 -2.54 8.03
C GLU A 26 -25.30 -2.66 8.93
N GLU A 27 -24.30 -1.77 8.77
CA GLU A 27 -23.12 -1.71 9.62
C GLU A 27 -23.40 -0.93 10.92
N SER A 28 -24.09 0.21 10.82
CA SER A 28 -24.46 1.01 12.00
C SER A 28 -25.62 0.40 12.79
N GLU A 29 -26.57 -0.32 12.17
CA GLU A 29 -27.55 -1.14 12.92
C GLU A 29 -26.84 -2.24 13.73
N GLN A 30 -25.76 -2.84 13.21
CA GLN A 30 -24.97 -3.83 13.93
C GLN A 30 -24.18 -3.20 15.08
N ARG A 31 -23.60 -2.00 14.90
CA ARG A 31 -22.97 -1.21 15.99
C ARG A 31 -23.98 -0.91 17.10
N ILE A 32 -25.12 -0.32 16.76
CA ILE A 32 -26.20 0.04 17.71
C ILE A 32 -26.68 -1.21 18.47
N ASN A 33 -26.96 -2.32 17.78
CA ASN A 33 -27.35 -3.57 18.44
C ASN A 33 -26.25 -4.19 19.32
N SER A 34 -24.98 -3.93 19.06
CA SER A 34 -23.86 -4.35 19.92
C SER A 34 -23.80 -3.52 21.20
N ILE A 35 -23.94 -2.20 21.09
CA ILE A 35 -24.03 -1.26 22.23
C ILE A 35 -25.22 -1.64 23.12
N LEU A 36 -26.42 -1.80 22.54
CA LEU A 36 -27.63 -2.21 23.24
C LEU A 36 -27.48 -3.54 24.00
N LYS A 37 -26.85 -4.55 23.40
CA LYS A 37 -26.62 -5.86 24.06
C LYS A 37 -25.55 -5.79 25.15
N THR A 38 -24.55 -4.92 25.00
CA THR A 38 -23.53 -4.64 26.02
C THR A 38 -24.11 -3.91 27.23
N HIS A 39 -25.14 -3.09 27.02
CA HIS A 39 -25.81 -2.33 28.07
C HIS A 39 -27.05 -3.01 28.69
N LEU A 40 -27.76 -3.87 27.97
CA LEU A 40 -29.02 -4.48 28.44
C LEU A 40 -28.97 -6.02 28.55
N GLY A 41 -27.89 -6.66 28.10
CA GLY A 41 -27.57 -8.06 28.36
C GLY A 41 -28.52 -9.09 27.73
N SER A 42 -28.51 -10.33 28.23
CA SER A 42 -29.22 -11.46 27.61
C SER A 42 -30.75 -11.38 27.67
N GLN A 43 -31.31 -10.55 28.55
CA GLN A 43 -32.76 -10.31 28.61
C GLN A 43 -33.25 -9.26 27.60
N PHE A 44 -32.34 -8.48 27.00
CA PHE A 44 -32.63 -7.52 25.93
C PHE A 44 -33.49 -8.15 24.83
N ALA A 45 -33.12 -9.33 24.32
CA ALA A 45 -33.85 -9.99 23.23
C ALA A 45 -35.31 -10.35 23.57
N ALA A 46 -35.63 -10.58 24.85
CA ALA A 46 -37.00 -10.83 25.29
C ALA A 46 -37.82 -9.53 25.36
N TRP A 47 -37.23 -8.45 25.90
CA TRP A 47 -37.86 -7.12 25.91
C TRP A 47 -37.94 -6.52 24.51
N GLU A 48 -36.99 -6.82 23.64
CA GLU A 48 -36.98 -6.45 22.21
C GLU A 48 -38.14 -7.11 21.46
N THR A 49 -38.38 -8.40 21.73
CA THR A 49 -39.51 -9.15 21.15
C THR A 49 -40.86 -8.61 21.64
N GLU A 50 -41.01 -8.30 22.93
CA GLU A 50 -42.27 -7.75 23.46
C GLU A 50 -42.46 -6.27 23.08
N ALA A 51 -41.38 -5.48 22.97
CA ALA A 51 -41.44 -4.12 22.46
C ALA A 51 -41.86 -4.09 20.99
N ALA A 52 -41.32 -4.98 20.14
CA ALA A 52 -41.80 -5.18 18.79
C ALA A 52 -43.29 -5.55 18.78
N ARG A 53 -43.71 -6.55 19.59
CA ARG A 53 -45.12 -6.96 19.70
C ARG A 53 -46.08 -5.85 20.18
N VAL A 54 -45.58 -4.86 20.93
CA VAL A 54 -46.34 -3.68 21.37
C VAL A 54 -46.35 -2.56 20.31
N LEU A 55 -45.38 -2.53 19.41
CA LEU A 55 -45.21 -1.47 18.40
C LEU A 55 -45.64 -1.88 16.99
N ASP A 56 -45.68 -3.16 16.63
CA ASP A 56 -45.90 -3.63 15.25
C ASP A 56 -47.30 -3.25 14.71
N ASP A 57 -48.36 -3.46 15.50
CA ASP A 57 -49.75 -3.16 15.13
C ASP A 57 -50.10 -1.66 15.14
N LEU A 58 -49.21 -0.79 15.63
CA LEU A 58 -49.43 0.66 15.75
C LEU A 58 -49.03 1.43 14.47
N ALA A 59 -49.60 2.62 14.27
CA ALA A 59 -49.13 3.59 13.28
C ALA A 59 -47.82 4.29 13.72
N ASP A 60 -47.06 4.89 12.79
CA ASP A 60 -45.76 5.50 13.09
C ASP A 60 -45.86 6.66 14.10
N ASP A 61 -46.93 7.43 14.03
CA ASP A 61 -47.32 8.50 14.95
C ASP A 61 -47.73 7.98 16.34
N GLU A 62 -48.46 6.87 16.41
CA GLU A 62 -48.79 6.19 17.68
C GLU A 62 -47.54 5.64 18.37
N LYS A 63 -46.57 5.10 17.62
CA LYS A 63 -45.26 4.64 18.14
C LYS A 63 -44.45 5.80 18.75
N VAL A 64 -44.49 6.98 18.14
CA VAL A 64 -43.87 8.21 18.68
C VAL A 64 -44.49 8.59 20.03
N ASN A 65 -45.81 8.61 20.15
CA ASN A 65 -46.47 8.99 21.40
C ASN A 65 -46.36 7.93 22.50
N ARG A 66 -46.34 6.64 22.15
CA ARG A 66 -45.99 5.57 23.10
C ARG A 66 -44.57 5.74 23.66
N THR A 67 -43.63 6.20 22.84
CA THR A 67 -42.24 6.49 23.24
C THR A 67 -42.14 7.68 24.20
N LYS A 68 -42.84 8.80 23.95
CA LYS A 68 -42.88 9.95 24.87
C LYS A 68 -43.35 9.55 26.29
N GLN A 69 -44.37 8.69 26.39
CA GLN A 69 -44.85 8.15 27.67
C GLN A 69 -43.83 7.23 28.37
N SER A 70 -43.04 6.49 27.58
CA SER A 70 -42.03 5.55 28.08
C SER A 70 -40.87 6.29 28.74
N PHE A 71 -40.38 7.38 28.15
CA PHE A 71 -39.37 8.24 28.77
C PHE A 71 -39.80 8.86 30.11
N SER A 72 -41.07 9.24 30.24
CA SER A 72 -41.58 9.82 31.50
C SER A 72 -41.56 8.85 32.68
N ARG A 73 -41.50 7.53 32.45
CA ARG A 73 -41.38 6.50 33.51
C ARG A 73 -39.93 6.26 33.91
N LEU A 74 -39.00 6.37 32.97
CA LEU A 74 -37.56 6.23 33.21
C LEU A 74 -36.98 7.35 34.08
N GLN A 75 -37.74 8.42 34.32
CA GLN A 75 -37.39 9.47 35.28
C GLN A 75 -37.39 8.96 36.74
N GLU A 76 -38.11 7.88 37.05
CA GLU A 76 -38.18 7.28 38.39
C GLU A 76 -37.00 6.33 38.71
N GLU A 77 -36.09 6.12 37.75
CA GLU A 77 -34.86 5.34 37.93
C GLU A 77 -33.81 6.08 38.79
N ASP A 78 -32.89 5.32 39.39
CA ASP A 78 -31.79 5.87 40.20
C ASP A 78 -30.83 6.75 39.36
N GLU A 79 -30.22 7.77 39.98
CA GLU A 79 -29.27 8.70 39.33
C GLU A 79 -28.17 7.96 38.56
N PHE A 80 -27.62 6.89 39.13
CA PHE A 80 -26.62 6.06 38.48
C PHE A 80 -27.15 5.37 37.21
N VAL A 81 -28.37 4.80 37.27
CA VAL A 81 -29.04 4.17 36.12
C VAL A 81 -29.33 5.20 35.03
N LYS A 82 -29.75 6.41 35.40
CA LYS A 82 -30.04 7.49 34.45
C LYS A 82 -28.80 8.02 33.73
N LYS A 83 -27.60 7.99 34.35
CA LYS A 83 -26.32 8.23 33.62
C LYS A 83 -26.13 7.23 32.51
N GLU A 84 -26.19 5.94 32.86
CA GLU A 84 -25.89 4.84 31.93
C GLU A 84 -26.88 4.81 30.76
N ILE A 85 -28.16 5.16 31.00
CA ILE A 85 -29.15 5.37 29.94
C ILE A 85 -28.73 6.51 29.00
N LEU A 86 -28.32 7.66 29.55
CA LEU A 86 -27.96 8.81 28.73
C LEU A 86 -26.69 8.56 27.92
N LEU A 87 -25.64 8.00 28.55
CA LEU A 87 -24.39 7.60 27.90
C LEU A 87 -24.62 6.60 26.77
N MET A 88 -25.48 5.59 26.96
CA MET A 88 -25.85 4.65 25.90
C MET A 88 -26.56 5.34 24.71
N ILE A 89 -27.39 6.36 24.95
CA ILE A 89 -28.04 7.12 23.88
C ILE A 89 -27.02 7.99 23.14
N GLU A 90 -26.01 8.54 23.83
CA GLU A 90 -24.88 9.26 23.21
C GLU A 90 -24.00 8.32 22.37
N GLU A 91 -23.61 7.15 22.89
CA GLU A 91 -22.87 6.12 22.15
C GLU A 91 -23.58 5.67 20.86
N ILE A 92 -24.91 5.66 20.86
CA ILE A 92 -25.74 5.31 19.69
C ILE A 92 -25.78 6.45 18.67
N ILE A 93 -25.98 7.70 19.11
CA ILE A 93 -26.16 8.86 18.21
C ILE A 93 -24.84 9.37 17.63
N PHE A 94 -23.73 9.26 18.38
CA PHE A 94 -22.39 9.62 17.91
C PHE A 94 -21.62 8.43 17.31
N ALA A 95 -22.32 7.35 16.93
CA ALA A 95 -21.74 6.21 16.22
C ALA A 95 -21.38 6.53 14.75
N ASP A 96 -22.11 7.45 14.13
CA ASP A 96 -21.92 7.89 12.75
C ASP A 96 -21.33 9.32 12.69
N ALA A 97 -20.61 9.63 11.60
CA ALA A 97 -19.80 10.86 11.47
C ALA A 97 -20.59 12.15 11.17
N GLU A 98 -21.90 12.08 10.91
CA GLU A 98 -22.78 13.23 10.66
C GLU A 98 -24.12 13.02 11.39
N VAL A 99 -24.29 13.66 12.55
CA VAL A 99 -25.47 13.49 13.42
C VAL A 99 -26.70 14.16 12.80
N LEU A 100 -27.81 13.41 12.69
CA LEU A 100 -29.05 13.89 12.09
C LEU A 100 -29.83 14.83 13.02
N SER A 101 -30.61 15.74 12.42
CA SER A 101 -31.51 16.65 13.13
C SER A 101 -32.56 15.93 13.97
N THR A 102 -33.01 14.76 13.50
CA THR A 102 -33.97 13.89 14.17
C THR A 102 -33.38 13.20 15.41
N GLU A 103 -32.14 12.72 15.33
CA GLU A 103 -31.43 12.10 16.45
C GLU A 103 -31.12 13.10 17.54
N ARG A 104 -30.66 14.29 17.17
CA ARG A 104 -30.43 15.38 18.13
C ARG A 104 -31.71 15.77 18.88
N LYS A 105 -32.85 15.90 18.18
CA LYS A 105 -34.16 16.09 18.81
C LYS A 105 -34.50 14.98 19.82
N PHE A 106 -34.13 13.73 19.52
CA PHE A 106 -34.35 12.59 20.41
C PHE A 106 -33.45 12.62 21.66
N TYR A 107 -32.17 12.98 21.50
CA TYR A 107 -31.27 13.17 22.64
C TYR A 107 -31.71 14.31 23.57
N ASP A 108 -32.05 15.47 23.00
CA ASP A 108 -32.53 16.63 23.77
C ASP A 108 -33.85 16.32 24.50
N LEU A 109 -34.68 15.42 23.96
CA LEU A 109 -35.85 14.86 24.64
C LEU A 109 -35.43 13.97 25.83
N ALA A 110 -34.59 12.96 25.60
CA ALA A 110 -34.13 12.02 26.64
C ALA A 110 -33.48 12.75 27.82
N LYS A 111 -32.57 13.69 27.55
CA LYS A 111 -31.86 14.47 28.59
C LYS A 111 -32.81 15.28 29.47
N ARG A 112 -33.88 15.85 28.90
CA ARG A 112 -34.90 16.64 29.62
C ARG A 112 -35.68 15.81 30.64
N TYR A 113 -35.92 14.52 30.35
CA TYR A 113 -36.63 13.62 31.27
C TYR A 113 -35.72 12.93 32.32
N LEU A 114 -34.38 13.02 32.25
CA LEU A 114 -33.46 12.20 33.09
C LEU A 114 -32.61 12.92 34.16
N GLN A 115 -31.89 14.03 33.86
CA GLN A 115 -31.24 14.98 34.82
C GLN A 115 -30.06 14.42 35.72
N VAL A 116 -28.74 14.66 35.43
CA VAL A 116 -27.56 14.07 36.19
C VAL A 116 -26.16 14.83 36.14
N ASN A 117 -25.10 14.47 36.95
CA ASN A 117 -23.69 15.06 37.15
C ASN A 117 -22.62 14.01 37.73
N VAL A 118 -21.25 14.07 37.93
CA VAL A 118 -19.96 14.83 37.64
C VAL A 118 -18.69 13.96 38.10
N TYR A 119 -17.38 14.37 37.99
CA TYR A 119 -16.10 13.53 38.10
C TYR A 119 -14.90 13.97 39.03
N ALA A 120 -13.65 13.52 38.76
CA ALA A 120 -12.48 13.40 39.68
C ALA A 120 -11.20 14.24 39.35
N ILE A 121 -10.40 13.93 38.31
CA ILE A 121 -9.60 15.00 37.68
C ILE A 121 -10.60 15.80 36.86
N ASN A 122 -10.64 17.12 37.06
CA ASN A 122 -11.47 17.99 36.24
C ASN A 122 -10.78 18.18 34.88
N PRO A 123 -11.40 17.80 33.74
CA PRO A 123 -10.83 18.08 32.43
C PRO A 123 -10.74 19.61 32.22
N THR A 124 -9.56 20.07 31.83
CA THR A 124 -9.27 21.48 31.52
C THR A 124 -8.62 21.55 30.15
N LEU A 125 -8.89 22.65 29.42
CA LEU A 125 -8.39 22.82 28.05
C LEU A 125 -6.86 22.85 28.04
N GLU A 126 -6.25 23.49 29.03
CA GLU A 126 -4.80 23.59 29.20
C GLU A 126 -4.11 22.22 29.37
N LEU A 127 -4.76 21.28 30.07
CA LEU A 127 -4.24 19.91 30.21
C LEU A 127 -4.33 19.13 28.90
N PHE A 128 -5.41 19.28 28.13
CA PHE A 128 -5.54 18.63 26.82
C PHE A 128 -4.62 19.24 25.76
N GLU A 129 -4.33 20.54 25.83
CA GLU A 129 -3.31 21.16 24.97
C GLU A 129 -1.90 20.67 25.29
N TYR A 130 -1.55 20.46 26.57
CA TYR A 130 -0.28 19.79 26.94
C TYR A 130 -0.21 18.35 26.41
N LEU A 131 -1.25 17.55 26.61
CA LEU A 131 -1.29 16.15 26.20
C LEU A 131 -1.21 16.01 24.66
N HIS A 132 -1.75 16.97 23.91
CA HIS A 132 -1.58 17.02 22.46
C HIS A 132 -0.12 17.26 22.04
N VAL A 133 0.59 18.19 22.71
CA VAL A 133 2.02 18.45 22.45
C VAL A 133 2.89 17.26 22.84
N LEU A 134 2.62 16.59 23.98
CA LEU A 134 3.34 15.38 24.38
C LEU A 134 3.19 14.26 23.33
N ASN A 135 1.96 14.01 22.86
CA ASN A 135 1.68 13.05 21.78
C ASN A 135 2.37 13.44 20.46
N TYR A 136 2.46 14.74 20.12
CA TYR A 136 3.17 15.21 18.94
C TYR A 136 4.69 15.01 19.04
N VAL A 137 5.26 15.27 20.22
CA VAL A 137 6.72 15.20 20.44
C VAL A 137 7.22 13.76 20.56
N SER A 138 6.44 12.85 21.17
CA SER A 138 6.75 11.41 21.27
C SER A 138 7.23 10.79 19.96
N SER A 139 6.64 11.21 18.83
CA SER A 139 7.04 10.78 17.47
C SER A 139 7.01 9.25 17.23
N SER A 140 6.44 8.50 18.16
CA SER A 140 6.28 7.05 18.11
C SER A 140 5.17 6.64 17.13
N ASP A 141 5.32 5.47 16.50
CA ASP A 141 4.26 4.85 15.67
C ASP A 141 3.03 4.39 16.51
N PHE A 142 3.04 4.65 17.83
CA PHE A 142 1.94 4.42 18.78
C PHE A 142 0.94 5.59 18.89
N ALA A 143 1.02 6.61 18.02
CA ALA A 143 0.12 7.77 17.98
C ALA A 143 -1.33 7.45 17.52
N SER A 144 -1.97 6.43 18.12
CA SER A 144 -3.43 6.27 18.13
C SER A 144 -4.00 6.88 19.41
N ILE A 145 -5.04 7.69 19.26
CA ILE A 145 -5.71 8.36 20.39
C ILE A 145 -6.31 7.34 21.36
N ASP A 146 -6.61 6.12 20.88
CA ASP A 146 -7.36 5.10 21.61
C ASP A 146 -6.60 4.50 22.80
N GLU A 147 -5.27 4.32 22.73
CA GLU A 147 -4.48 3.83 23.88
C GLU A 147 -4.36 4.90 24.98
N PHE A 148 -4.13 6.16 24.62
CA PHE A 148 -4.15 7.26 25.60
C PHE A 148 -5.56 7.56 26.12
N ALA A 149 -6.62 7.27 25.35
CA ALA A 149 -8.00 7.44 25.80
C ALA A 149 -8.34 6.54 27.00
N GLU A 150 -7.86 5.30 27.07
CA GLU A 150 -8.08 4.45 28.26
C GLU A 150 -7.44 5.07 29.51
N ILE A 151 -6.20 5.56 29.38
CA ILE A 151 -5.48 6.25 30.46
C ILE A 151 -6.18 7.56 30.85
N TRP A 152 -6.70 8.34 29.90
CA TRP A 152 -7.44 9.57 30.21
C TRP A 152 -8.79 9.29 30.88
N ILE A 153 -9.54 8.30 30.42
CA ILE A 153 -10.85 7.90 31.00
C ILE A 153 -10.66 7.43 32.46
N LYS A 154 -9.57 6.70 32.74
CA LYS A 154 -9.19 6.23 34.08
C LYS A 154 -9.09 7.35 35.13
N TYR A 155 -8.74 8.57 34.74
CA TYR A 155 -8.55 9.70 35.66
C TYR A 155 -9.59 10.84 35.52
N MET A 156 -10.10 11.10 34.31
CA MET A 156 -11.02 12.22 34.01
C MET A 156 -12.46 11.79 33.69
N GLY A 157 -12.73 10.50 33.47
CA GLY A 157 -14.03 9.99 33.06
C GLY A 157 -14.28 10.03 31.54
N PRO A 158 -15.48 9.62 31.08
CA PRO A 158 -15.77 9.43 29.65
C PRO A 158 -15.90 10.74 28.85
N ASP A 159 -16.26 11.86 29.49
CA ASP A 159 -16.70 13.10 28.82
C ASP A 159 -15.55 13.93 28.20
N ILE A 160 -14.34 13.36 28.16
CA ILE A 160 -13.10 13.99 27.67
C ILE A 160 -13.07 14.29 26.16
N ARG A 161 -13.88 13.59 25.36
CA ARG A 161 -13.85 13.67 23.89
C ARG A 161 -14.16 15.07 23.35
N ILE A 162 -14.86 15.91 24.11
CA ILE A 162 -15.13 17.31 23.74
C ILE A 162 -13.84 18.14 23.87
N TYR A 163 -13.22 18.12 25.05
CA TYR A 163 -11.98 18.84 25.35
C TYR A 163 -10.82 18.47 24.42
N TYR A 164 -10.67 17.18 24.10
CA TYR A 164 -9.66 16.71 23.16
C TYR A 164 -9.84 17.31 21.76
N ASN A 165 -11.07 17.28 21.22
CA ASN A 165 -11.36 17.83 19.90
C ASN A 165 -11.22 19.36 19.86
N GLU A 166 -11.52 20.07 20.95
CA GLU A 166 -11.34 21.52 21.05
C GLU A 166 -9.85 21.92 21.13
N ALA A 167 -9.06 21.23 21.96
CA ALA A 167 -7.60 21.42 22.03
C ALA A 167 -6.91 21.18 20.67
N TYR A 168 -7.33 20.16 19.92
CA TYR A 168 -6.85 19.91 18.56
C TYR A 168 -7.14 21.10 17.62
N GLN A 169 -8.35 21.68 17.66
CA GLN A 169 -8.68 22.85 16.83
C GLN A 169 -7.90 24.11 17.23
N ASN A 170 -7.44 24.23 18.48
CA ASN A 170 -6.64 25.35 18.98
C ASN A 170 -5.14 25.28 18.64
N LEU A 171 -4.63 24.11 18.27
CA LEU A 171 -3.18 23.87 18.06
C LEU A 171 -2.81 23.54 16.61
N LYS A 172 -3.72 22.95 15.82
CA LYS A 172 -3.50 22.51 14.42
C LYS A 172 -2.86 23.53 13.45
N ASP A 173 -3.01 24.83 13.73
CA ASP A 173 -2.56 25.94 12.86
C ASP A 173 -1.26 26.60 13.37
N LEU A 174 -0.63 26.06 14.43
CA LEU A 174 0.61 26.52 15.05
C LEU A 174 1.76 25.55 14.80
N ASP A 175 2.99 26.05 14.71
CA ASP A 175 4.21 25.24 14.68
C ASP A 175 4.66 24.82 16.08
N LEU A 176 5.48 23.75 16.16
CA LEU A 176 5.80 23.08 17.43
C LEU A 176 6.46 24.00 18.47
N GLU A 177 7.33 24.93 18.04
CA GLU A 177 7.95 25.90 18.95
C GLU A 177 6.91 26.83 19.58
N SER A 178 5.96 27.34 18.78
CA SER A 178 4.83 28.14 19.26
C SER A 178 3.87 27.33 20.15
N GLN A 179 3.63 26.05 19.84
CA GLN A 179 2.80 25.17 20.67
C GLN A 179 3.44 24.92 22.04
N ILE A 180 4.73 24.59 22.09
CA ILE A 180 5.48 24.39 23.35
C ILE A 180 5.51 25.69 24.16
N GLN A 181 5.74 26.85 23.54
CA GLN A 181 5.71 28.12 24.26
C GLN A 181 4.31 28.43 24.83
N LYS A 182 3.24 28.26 24.03
CA LYS A 182 1.85 28.47 24.48
C LYS A 182 1.53 27.57 25.68
N VAL A 183 1.81 26.28 25.57
CA VAL A 183 1.59 25.29 26.64
C VAL A 183 2.41 25.64 27.88
N GLY A 184 3.67 26.06 27.74
CA GLY A 184 4.53 26.47 28.86
C GLY A 184 4.07 27.73 29.61
N GLU A 185 3.35 28.65 28.94
CA GLU A 185 2.69 29.79 29.59
C GLU A 185 1.37 29.38 30.26
N GLU A 186 0.56 28.56 29.59
CA GLU A 186 -0.77 28.14 30.05
C GLU A 186 -0.74 27.12 31.20
N LEU A 187 0.20 26.17 31.20
CA LEU A 187 0.39 25.18 32.28
C LEU A 187 0.56 25.81 33.67
N ARG A 188 1.04 27.05 33.75
CA ARG A 188 1.20 27.79 35.01
C ARG A 188 -0.12 27.99 35.76
N LYS A 189 -1.26 27.98 35.05
CA LYS A 189 -2.60 28.00 35.64
C LYS A 189 -2.87 26.75 36.49
N LEU A 190 -2.35 25.59 36.08
CA LEU A 190 -2.52 24.32 36.79
C LEU A 190 -1.75 24.27 38.12
N ASN A 191 -0.86 25.22 38.40
CA ASN A 191 -0.17 25.28 39.70
C ASN A 191 -1.15 25.53 40.88
N GLN A 192 -2.36 26.06 40.62
CA GLN A 192 -3.38 26.33 41.66
C GLN A 192 -4.31 25.14 41.97
N ILE A 193 -4.18 24.00 41.27
CA ILE A 193 -5.01 22.81 41.54
C ILE A 193 -4.52 22.06 42.79
N ASP A 194 -5.38 21.19 43.33
CA ASP A 194 -5.07 20.41 44.54
C ASP A 194 -3.90 19.43 44.33
N TYR A 195 -3.15 19.16 45.40
CA TYR A 195 -1.97 18.31 45.37
C TYR A 195 -2.27 16.89 44.89
N ASP A 196 -3.40 16.29 45.29
CA ASP A 196 -3.77 14.94 44.89
C ASP A 196 -4.14 14.88 43.38
N GLN A 197 -4.66 15.97 42.82
CA GLN A 197 -4.83 16.12 41.38
C GLN A 197 -3.47 16.26 40.66
N LYS A 198 -2.49 16.99 41.20
CA LYS A 198 -1.13 17.06 40.61
C LYS A 198 -0.43 15.70 40.57
N ILE A 199 -0.49 14.92 41.65
CA ILE A 199 0.06 13.56 41.70
C ILE A 199 -0.66 12.64 40.70
N SER A 200 -1.97 12.81 40.53
CA SER A 200 -2.76 12.04 39.56
C SER A 200 -2.37 12.37 38.12
N ILE A 201 -2.23 13.66 37.76
CA ILE A 201 -1.77 14.09 36.42
C ILE A 201 -0.37 13.55 36.13
N ARG A 202 0.56 13.65 37.08
CA ARG A 202 1.91 13.11 36.90
C ARG A 202 1.89 11.60 36.63
N THR A 203 1.22 10.84 37.49
CA THR A 203 1.19 9.37 37.40
C THR A 203 0.52 8.90 36.11
N MET A 204 -0.51 9.63 35.65
CA MET A 204 -1.13 9.44 34.33
C MET A 204 -0.14 9.68 33.17
N VAL A 205 0.69 10.72 33.25
CA VAL A 205 1.68 11.05 32.21
C VAL A 205 2.87 10.08 32.20
N GLU A 206 3.22 9.50 33.34
CA GLU A 206 4.21 8.41 33.41
C GLU A 206 3.70 7.12 32.74
N GLU A 207 2.43 6.78 32.97
CA GLU A 207 1.76 5.64 32.35
C GLU A 207 1.59 5.83 30.83
N VAL A 208 1.45 7.08 30.38
CA VAL A 208 1.51 7.50 28.95
C VAL A 208 2.90 7.28 28.35
N ILE A 209 3.95 7.77 29.00
CA ILE A 209 5.34 7.81 28.45
C ILE A 209 6.02 6.43 28.45
N PHE A 210 5.68 5.53 29.37
CA PHE A 210 6.29 4.19 29.44
C PHE A 210 5.42 3.08 28.82
N SER A 211 4.48 3.43 27.94
CA SER A 211 3.53 2.49 27.31
C SER A 211 4.22 1.48 26.37
N ASP A 212 5.14 1.94 25.52
CA ASP A 212 5.90 1.14 24.56
C ASP A 212 7.20 0.53 25.12
N ASN A 213 7.70 1.07 26.24
CA ASN A 213 8.98 0.80 26.91
C ASN A 213 10.23 1.46 26.27
N GLU A 214 10.10 2.42 25.35
CA GLU A 214 11.20 3.18 24.75
C GLU A 214 11.12 4.69 25.07
N PHE A 215 11.64 5.11 26.23
CA PHE A 215 11.62 6.52 26.64
C PHE A 215 12.65 7.38 25.86
N THR A 216 12.16 8.34 25.07
CA THR A 216 12.98 9.22 24.22
C THR A 216 13.55 10.44 24.96
N ASP A 217 14.62 11.05 24.40
CA ASP A 217 15.17 12.32 24.93
C ASP A 217 14.18 13.49 24.71
N GLU A 218 13.37 13.45 23.66
CA GLU A 218 12.35 14.45 23.32
C GLU A 218 11.16 14.44 24.30
N GLU A 219 10.59 13.27 24.62
CA GLU A 219 9.52 13.14 25.61
C GLU A 219 9.97 13.59 26.99
N LYS A 220 11.21 13.26 27.34
CA LYS A 220 11.82 13.66 28.60
C LYS A 220 11.82 15.18 28.80
N ILE A 221 12.05 15.97 27.75
CA ILE A 221 11.99 17.44 27.81
C ILE A 221 10.56 17.93 28.11
N VAL A 222 9.55 17.35 27.45
CA VAL A 222 8.14 17.72 27.66
C VAL A 222 7.61 17.23 29.01
N TYR A 223 8.14 16.11 29.51
CA TYR A 223 7.87 15.60 30.86
C TYR A 223 8.51 16.48 31.93
N GLU A 224 9.79 16.85 31.79
CA GLU A 224 10.47 17.77 32.71
C GLU A 224 9.77 19.15 32.76
N LEU A 225 9.24 19.65 31.63
CA LEU A 225 8.43 20.89 31.59
C LEU A 225 7.13 20.77 32.41
N LEU A 226 6.44 19.63 32.36
CA LEU A 226 5.27 19.37 33.20
C LEU A 226 5.67 19.28 34.68
N LEU A 227 6.76 18.57 34.97
CA LEU A 227 7.29 18.44 36.32
C LEU A 227 7.75 19.78 36.91
N GLU A 228 8.24 20.74 36.13
CA GLU A 228 8.56 22.07 36.64
C GLU A 228 7.30 22.87 37.00
N ASN A 229 6.24 22.76 36.19
CA ASN A 229 4.97 23.48 36.44
C ASN A 229 4.08 22.80 37.52
N LEU A 230 4.33 21.52 37.86
CA LEU A 230 3.63 20.74 38.91
C LEU A 230 4.51 20.38 40.15
N GLY A 231 5.63 19.65 39.96
CA GLY A 231 6.73 19.29 40.92
C GLY A 231 7.00 17.79 41.34
N VAL A 232 7.54 16.81 40.51
CA VAL A 232 7.63 15.29 40.84
C VAL A 232 8.60 14.23 40.04
N GLU A 233 8.43 12.84 40.01
CA GLU A 233 9.42 11.69 39.57
C GLU A 233 8.87 10.23 39.06
N SER A 234 9.56 9.31 38.24
CA SER A 234 9.03 8.04 37.46
C SER A 234 9.92 6.74 36.97
N GLY A 235 9.40 5.60 36.30
CA GLY A 235 10.13 4.48 35.46
C GLY A 235 9.65 2.92 35.25
N LEU A 236 9.94 2.10 34.13
CA LEU A 236 9.50 0.62 33.76
C LEU A 236 10.36 -0.38 32.77
N SER A 237 9.98 -1.70 32.39
CA SER A 237 10.62 -2.72 31.34
C SER A 237 10.06 -4.24 31.04
N PHE A 238 10.46 -5.08 29.98
CA PHE A 238 9.90 -6.48 29.48
C PHE A 238 10.74 -7.61 28.61
N GLU A 239 10.25 -8.88 28.20
CA GLU A 239 10.90 -10.04 27.34
C GLU A 239 10.02 -11.29 26.72
N SER A 240 10.44 -12.19 25.72
CA SER A 240 9.81 -13.57 25.26
C SER A 240 10.49 -14.58 24.14
N SER A 241 10.05 -15.88 23.85
CA SER A 241 10.61 -16.91 22.78
C SER A 241 9.83 -18.27 22.28
N GLY A 242 10.34 -19.21 21.35
CA GLY A 242 9.68 -20.54 20.82
C GLY A 242 10.33 -21.57 19.73
N PHE A 243 9.76 -22.81 19.42
CA PHE A 243 10.17 -24.13 18.67
C PHE A 243 11.42 -24.21 17.71
N ARG A 244 12.08 -25.39 17.49
CA ARG A 244 13.44 -25.54 16.86
C ARG A 244 13.59 -25.76 15.32
N LEU A 245 14.01 -26.92 14.80
CA LEU A 245 14.76 -27.00 13.50
C LEU A 245 14.10 -26.38 12.25
N SER A 246 12.82 -26.66 11.97
CA SER A 246 12.16 -26.04 10.80
C SER A 246 11.92 -24.55 10.99
N LYS A 247 11.81 -24.08 12.25
CA LYS A 247 11.80 -22.66 12.57
C LYS A 247 13.20 -22.10 12.34
N CYS A 248 14.27 -22.75 12.79
CA CYS A 248 15.66 -22.35 12.53
C CYS A 248 15.99 -22.20 11.04
N LEU A 249 15.54 -23.11 10.17
CA LEU A 249 15.70 -22.95 8.72
C LEU A 249 14.85 -21.81 8.13
N MET A 250 13.68 -21.52 8.71
CA MET A 250 12.81 -20.42 8.29
C MET A 250 13.30 -19.06 8.80
N GLU A 251 13.80 -19.02 10.05
CA GLU A 251 14.54 -17.93 10.67
C GLU A 251 15.78 -17.62 9.83
N ILE A 252 16.54 -18.63 9.39
CA ILE A 252 17.66 -18.47 8.45
C ILE A 252 17.19 -17.96 7.08
N GLU A 253 16.12 -18.50 6.48
CA GLU A 253 15.58 -17.99 5.21
C GLU A 253 15.14 -16.52 5.31
N GLN A 254 14.60 -16.12 6.46
CA GLN A 254 14.13 -14.78 6.78
C GLN A 254 15.25 -13.85 7.30
N HIS A 255 16.39 -14.38 7.74
CA HIS A 255 17.41 -13.59 8.44
C HIS A 255 18.05 -12.55 7.50
N PRO A 256 18.13 -11.26 7.88
CA PRO A 256 18.75 -10.24 7.04
C PRO A 256 20.21 -10.57 6.72
N LEU A 257 20.97 -11.16 7.66
CA LEU A 257 22.35 -11.59 7.40
C LEU A 257 22.46 -12.72 6.36
N PHE A 258 21.51 -13.66 6.29
CA PHE A 258 21.53 -14.72 5.27
C PHE A 258 21.20 -14.14 3.88
N SER A 259 20.18 -13.27 3.81
CA SER A 259 19.85 -12.52 2.59
C SER A 259 21.05 -11.71 2.09
N ASN A 260 21.71 -10.96 2.99
CA ASN A 260 22.86 -10.12 2.68
C ASN A 260 24.12 -10.92 2.32
N PHE A 261 24.39 -12.05 2.99
CA PHE A 261 25.47 -12.97 2.61
C PHE A 261 25.27 -13.49 1.19
N ILE A 262 24.07 -13.93 0.83
CA ILE A 262 23.78 -14.40 -0.51
C ILE A 262 23.88 -13.26 -1.55
N ASN A 263 23.42 -12.06 -1.22
CA ASN A 263 23.59 -10.88 -2.07
C ASN A 263 25.08 -10.57 -2.32
N LEU A 264 25.91 -10.63 -1.29
CA LEU A 264 27.37 -10.47 -1.38
C LEU A 264 28.00 -11.58 -2.26
N MET A 265 27.53 -12.82 -2.15
CA MET A 265 28.00 -13.92 -3.00
C MET A 265 27.56 -13.78 -4.48
N ILE A 266 26.42 -13.14 -4.77
CA ILE A 266 26.02 -12.78 -6.14
C ILE A 266 26.95 -11.70 -6.71
N ILE A 267 27.30 -10.68 -5.92
CA ILE A 267 28.25 -9.62 -6.32
C ILE A 267 29.65 -10.21 -6.54
N LEU A 268 30.14 -11.03 -5.60
CA LEU A 268 31.43 -11.71 -5.72
C LEU A 268 31.49 -12.61 -6.95
N ALA A 269 30.43 -13.38 -7.24
CA ALA A 269 30.35 -14.18 -8.45
C ALA A 269 30.41 -13.33 -9.74
N GLY A 270 29.79 -12.15 -9.74
CA GLY A 270 29.91 -11.17 -10.83
C GLY A 270 31.35 -10.68 -11.03
N ILE A 271 32.05 -10.35 -9.93
CA ILE A 271 33.46 -9.92 -9.96
C ILE A 271 34.36 -11.06 -10.48
N VAL A 272 34.18 -12.28 -9.99
CA VAL A 272 34.96 -13.46 -10.44
C VAL A 272 34.77 -13.71 -11.93
N VAL A 273 33.54 -13.65 -12.45
CA VAL A 273 33.28 -13.79 -13.90
C VAL A 273 33.84 -12.62 -14.72
N GLY A 274 33.90 -11.41 -14.15
CA GLY A 274 34.64 -10.29 -14.74
C GLY A 274 36.13 -10.61 -14.89
N LEU A 275 36.77 -11.09 -13.83
CA LEU A 275 38.18 -11.49 -13.84
C LEU A 275 38.46 -12.70 -14.77
N GLU A 276 37.54 -13.66 -14.87
CA GLU A 276 37.59 -14.78 -15.85
C GLU A 276 37.65 -14.32 -17.33
N THR A 277 37.38 -13.03 -17.62
CA THR A 277 37.49 -12.48 -18.98
C THR A 277 38.96 -12.28 -19.42
N SER A 278 39.90 -12.19 -18.46
CA SER A 278 41.32 -11.98 -18.73
C SER A 278 42.10 -13.30 -18.81
N GLU A 279 42.58 -13.66 -20.01
CA GLU A 279 43.25 -14.96 -20.22
C GLU A 279 44.55 -15.12 -19.45
N GLU A 280 45.25 -14.02 -19.14
CA GLU A 280 46.51 -14.03 -18.40
C GLU A 280 46.32 -14.48 -16.95
N LEU A 281 45.47 -13.79 -16.19
CA LEU A 281 45.10 -14.15 -14.81
C LEU A 281 44.46 -15.54 -14.71
N VAL A 282 43.64 -15.94 -15.69
CA VAL A 282 43.04 -17.28 -15.73
C VAL A 282 44.08 -18.38 -15.92
N ARG A 283 45.16 -18.14 -16.68
CA ARG A 283 46.27 -19.10 -16.84
C ARG A 283 47.15 -19.15 -15.59
N GLU A 284 47.42 -18.02 -14.95
CA GLU A 284 48.25 -17.91 -13.74
C GLU A 284 47.56 -18.53 -12.51
N TYR A 285 46.26 -18.24 -12.30
CA TYR A 285 45.49 -18.65 -11.12
C TYR A 285 44.41 -19.70 -11.41
N ALA A 286 44.61 -20.56 -12.42
CA ALA A 286 43.61 -21.51 -12.91
C ALA A 286 42.95 -22.38 -11.83
N GLN A 287 43.73 -22.86 -10.85
CA GLN A 287 43.21 -23.66 -9.73
C GLN A 287 42.34 -22.83 -8.78
N THR A 288 42.73 -21.58 -8.51
CA THR A 288 41.98 -20.65 -7.65
C THR A 288 40.61 -20.33 -8.27
N PHE A 289 40.56 -20.03 -9.57
CA PHE A 289 39.30 -19.79 -10.28
C PHE A 289 38.39 -21.03 -10.28
N HIS A 290 38.94 -22.23 -10.50
CA HIS A 290 38.18 -23.48 -10.44
C HIS A 290 37.57 -23.72 -9.04
N VAL A 291 38.33 -23.50 -7.97
CA VAL A 291 37.84 -23.66 -6.59
C VAL A 291 36.76 -22.61 -6.26
N LEU A 292 36.91 -21.37 -6.75
CA LEU A 292 35.93 -20.30 -6.54
C LEU A 292 34.60 -20.57 -7.26
N ASP A 293 34.58 -20.87 -8.56
CA ASP A 293 33.34 -21.21 -9.28
C ASP A 293 32.64 -22.44 -8.68
N LEU A 294 33.41 -23.45 -8.25
CA LEU A 294 32.86 -24.63 -7.58
C LEU A 294 32.24 -24.29 -6.20
N GLY A 295 32.93 -23.52 -5.36
CA GLY A 295 32.40 -23.08 -4.07
C GLY A 295 31.13 -22.23 -4.20
N ILE A 296 31.13 -21.28 -5.14
CA ILE A 296 29.98 -20.42 -5.45
C ILE A 296 28.78 -21.24 -5.94
N LYS A 297 28.98 -22.26 -6.78
CA LYS A 297 27.92 -23.19 -7.19
C LYS A 297 27.29 -23.92 -6.00
N TYR A 298 28.11 -24.45 -5.09
CA TYR A 298 27.62 -25.16 -3.90
C TYR A 298 26.89 -24.24 -2.92
N ILE A 299 27.34 -23.00 -2.72
CA ILE A 299 26.63 -22.00 -1.91
C ILE A 299 25.22 -21.76 -2.48
N PHE A 300 25.08 -21.59 -3.80
CA PHE A 300 23.76 -21.40 -4.42
C PHE A 300 22.90 -22.68 -4.44
N LEU A 301 23.50 -23.87 -4.46
CA LEU A 301 22.77 -25.12 -4.26
C LEU A 301 22.17 -25.19 -2.84
N VAL A 302 22.96 -24.82 -1.82
CA VAL A 302 22.50 -24.73 -0.43
C VAL A 302 21.43 -23.62 -0.27
N GLU A 303 21.55 -22.48 -0.94
CA GLU A 303 20.52 -21.43 -0.98
C GLU A 303 19.17 -21.95 -1.54
N ILE A 304 19.19 -22.80 -2.57
CA ILE A 304 17.98 -23.43 -3.09
C ILE A 304 17.42 -24.44 -2.09
N LEU A 305 18.26 -25.27 -1.47
CA LEU A 305 17.83 -26.26 -0.47
C LEU A 305 17.21 -25.60 0.77
N ILE A 306 17.81 -24.53 1.31
CA ILE A 306 17.26 -23.76 2.44
C ILE A 306 15.88 -23.19 2.10
N ARG A 307 15.66 -22.69 0.88
CA ARG A 307 14.35 -22.16 0.44
C ARG A 307 13.32 -23.26 0.11
N LEU A 308 13.77 -24.48 -0.18
CA LEU A 308 12.93 -25.62 -0.59
C LEU A 308 12.51 -26.50 0.60
N ILE A 309 13.40 -26.77 1.55
CA ILE A 309 13.16 -27.72 2.66
C ILE A 309 11.98 -27.31 3.57
N PRO A 310 11.83 -26.04 4.04
CA PRO A 310 10.65 -25.62 4.80
C PRO A 310 9.33 -25.75 4.02
N LYS A 311 9.41 -25.82 2.68
CA LYS A 311 8.27 -25.88 1.75
C LYS A 311 8.11 -27.28 1.15
N TRP A 312 8.87 -28.27 1.62
CA TRP A 312 8.93 -29.63 1.09
C TRP A 312 7.57 -30.35 1.10
N ASN A 313 6.73 -30.07 2.10
CA ASN A 313 5.39 -30.64 2.20
C ASN A 313 4.39 -30.05 1.17
N ARG A 314 4.76 -28.99 0.45
CA ARG A 314 3.94 -28.34 -0.60
C ARG A 314 4.82 -27.81 -1.75
N PRO A 315 5.53 -28.67 -2.51
CA PRO A 315 6.54 -28.24 -3.49
C PRO A 315 5.95 -27.43 -4.66
N LEU A 316 4.66 -27.61 -4.96
CA LEU A 316 3.94 -26.80 -5.95
C LEU A 316 3.90 -25.30 -5.57
N VAL A 317 3.94 -24.95 -4.27
CA VAL A 317 4.01 -23.55 -3.81
C VAL A 317 5.39 -22.96 -4.11
N PHE A 318 6.46 -23.76 -4.02
CA PHE A 318 7.80 -23.32 -4.44
C PHE A 318 7.87 -23.11 -5.97
N LEU A 319 7.31 -24.04 -6.75
CA LEU A 319 7.32 -24.01 -8.22
C LEU A 319 6.37 -22.96 -8.84
N SER A 320 5.30 -22.55 -8.14
CA SER A 320 4.39 -21.49 -8.60
C SER A 320 5.10 -20.14 -8.74
N ASN A 321 6.17 -19.90 -7.98
CA ASN A 321 6.99 -18.71 -8.11
C ASN A 321 8.05 -18.87 -9.21
N GLY A 322 7.83 -18.22 -10.36
CA GLY A 322 8.75 -18.27 -11.51
C GLY A 322 10.22 -17.91 -11.18
N TRP A 323 10.48 -17.07 -10.17
CA TRP A 323 11.85 -16.75 -9.74
C TRP A 323 12.53 -17.90 -8.98
N ASN A 324 11.76 -18.74 -8.26
CA ASN A 324 12.30 -19.98 -7.68
C ASN A 324 12.66 -20.99 -8.78
N VAL A 325 11.78 -21.15 -9.77
CA VAL A 325 12.02 -22.04 -10.92
C VAL A 325 13.26 -21.59 -11.71
N PHE A 326 13.36 -20.29 -11.99
CA PHE A 326 14.48 -19.69 -12.70
C PHE A 326 15.80 -19.79 -11.93
N ASP A 327 15.83 -19.47 -10.64
CA ASP A 327 17.03 -19.64 -9.81
C ASP A 327 17.49 -21.10 -9.78
N SER A 328 16.54 -22.04 -9.64
CA SER A 328 16.79 -23.50 -9.63
C SER A 328 17.35 -23.99 -10.96
N LEU A 329 16.77 -23.54 -12.08
CA LEU A 329 17.24 -23.82 -13.43
C LEU A 329 18.70 -23.36 -13.59
N LEU A 330 19.03 -22.14 -13.16
CA LEU A 330 20.39 -21.61 -13.21
C LEU A 330 21.38 -22.38 -12.31
N VAL A 331 20.95 -22.91 -11.15
CA VAL A 331 21.80 -23.83 -10.36
C VAL A 331 22.01 -25.13 -11.15
N PHE A 332 20.95 -25.78 -11.62
CA PHE A 332 21.03 -27.07 -12.31
C PHE A 332 21.88 -27.01 -13.59
N LEU A 333 21.66 -26.00 -14.44
CA LEU A 333 22.47 -25.74 -15.63
C LEU A 333 23.96 -25.50 -15.31
N SER A 334 24.30 -25.02 -14.10
CA SER A 334 25.71 -24.78 -13.73
C SER A 334 26.52 -26.05 -13.41
N PHE A 335 25.84 -27.19 -13.19
CA PHE A 335 26.48 -28.49 -12.93
C PHE A 335 26.52 -29.42 -14.16
N LEU A 336 25.84 -29.08 -15.26
CA LEU A 336 25.77 -29.93 -16.45
C LEU A 336 27.06 -29.82 -17.31
N PRO A 337 27.68 -30.96 -17.70
CA PRO A 337 28.91 -30.97 -18.50
C PRO A 337 28.62 -30.78 -19.99
N PHE A 338 28.26 -29.56 -20.40
CA PHE A 338 28.07 -29.22 -21.81
C PHE A 338 29.42 -29.16 -22.54
N GLY A 339 29.64 -30.05 -23.53
CA GLY A 339 30.91 -30.21 -24.25
C GLY A 339 31.21 -29.13 -25.28
N THR A 340 30.94 -29.42 -26.56
CA THR A 340 31.48 -28.75 -27.77
C THR A 340 31.14 -27.25 -27.94
N TYR A 341 30.46 -26.62 -26.99
CA TYR A 341 29.98 -25.24 -27.08
C TYR A 341 30.48 -24.36 -25.91
N PRO A 342 31.79 -24.09 -25.81
CA PRO A 342 32.37 -23.31 -24.70
C PRO A 342 31.82 -21.87 -24.60
N PHE A 343 31.33 -21.30 -25.71
CA PHE A 343 30.62 -20.02 -25.69
C PHE A 343 29.30 -20.10 -24.88
N VAL A 344 28.52 -21.17 -25.06
CA VAL A 344 27.26 -21.38 -24.33
C VAL A 344 27.52 -21.56 -22.83
N LEU A 345 28.60 -22.25 -22.45
CA LEU A 345 29.05 -22.31 -21.06
C LEU A 345 29.33 -20.92 -20.48
N ARG A 346 30.01 -20.04 -21.22
CA ARG A 346 30.32 -18.66 -20.79
C ARG A 346 29.04 -17.83 -20.61
N VAL A 347 28.06 -17.94 -21.52
CA VAL A 347 26.76 -17.26 -21.41
C VAL A 347 25.96 -17.77 -20.19
N VAL A 348 25.91 -19.09 -19.95
CA VAL A 348 25.19 -19.66 -18.79
C VAL A 348 25.82 -19.25 -17.44
N ARG A 349 27.13 -19.00 -17.39
CA ARG A 349 27.78 -18.38 -16.22
C ARG A 349 27.30 -16.94 -16.01
N LEU A 350 27.31 -16.13 -17.06
CA LEU A 350 26.85 -14.73 -17.01
C LEU A 350 25.37 -14.60 -16.60
N LEU A 351 24.50 -15.53 -17.03
CA LEU A 351 23.10 -15.54 -16.63
C LEU A 351 22.88 -15.64 -15.10
N ARG A 352 23.85 -16.15 -14.33
CA ARG A 352 23.77 -16.15 -12.85
C ARG A 352 23.65 -14.74 -12.25
N PHE A 353 24.16 -13.70 -12.93
CA PHE A 353 24.06 -12.31 -12.49
C PHE A 353 22.61 -11.81 -12.45
N THR A 354 21.73 -12.32 -13.32
CA THR A 354 20.31 -11.92 -13.39
C THR A 354 19.52 -12.19 -12.09
N ARG A 355 20.07 -12.97 -11.15
CA ARG A 355 19.55 -13.11 -9.78
C ARG A 355 19.48 -11.80 -9.02
N ILE A 356 20.26 -10.79 -9.39
CA ILE A 356 20.14 -9.43 -8.83
C ILE A 356 18.75 -8.84 -9.07
N PHE A 357 18.09 -9.16 -10.18
CA PHE A 357 16.72 -8.73 -10.48
C PHE A 357 15.69 -9.33 -9.51
N ARG A 358 15.94 -10.50 -8.92
CA ARG A 358 15.09 -11.06 -7.86
C ARG A 358 15.24 -10.27 -6.55
N ARG A 359 16.44 -9.79 -6.26
CA ARG A 359 16.82 -9.18 -4.98
C ARG A 359 16.51 -7.68 -4.90
N ILE A 360 16.54 -6.96 -6.03
CA ILE A 360 16.17 -5.54 -6.11
C ILE A 360 14.75 -5.43 -6.72
N PRO A 361 13.69 -5.18 -5.91
CA PRO A 361 12.31 -5.18 -6.41
C PRO A 361 12.04 -4.10 -7.45
N GLN A 362 12.76 -2.98 -7.42
CA GLN A 362 12.69 -1.93 -8.44
C GLN A 362 13.12 -2.46 -9.82
N LEU A 363 14.24 -3.20 -9.90
CA LEU A 363 14.68 -3.84 -11.13
C LEU A 363 13.69 -4.93 -11.58
N ARG A 364 13.13 -5.70 -10.64
CA ARG A 364 12.08 -6.68 -10.94
C ARG A 364 10.88 -6.06 -11.62
N ILE A 365 10.39 -4.92 -11.09
CA ILE A 365 9.23 -4.20 -11.64
C ILE A 365 9.56 -3.72 -13.06
N ILE A 366 10.70 -3.03 -13.26
CA ILE A 366 11.14 -2.55 -14.58
C ILE A 366 11.18 -3.69 -15.61
N VAL A 367 11.81 -4.83 -15.28
CA VAL A 367 11.90 -5.98 -16.19
C VAL A 367 10.53 -6.59 -16.49
N ILE A 368 9.65 -6.72 -15.49
CA ILE A 368 8.29 -7.26 -15.71
C ILE A 368 7.45 -6.32 -16.57
N SER A 369 7.50 -5.02 -16.33
CA SER A 369 6.80 -4.01 -17.14
C SER A 369 7.30 -4.02 -18.60
N LEU A 370 8.62 -4.06 -18.82
CA LEU A 370 9.19 -4.20 -20.17
C LEU A 370 8.66 -5.45 -20.89
N PHE A 371 8.61 -6.61 -20.22
CA PHE A 371 8.04 -7.83 -20.81
C PHE A 371 6.53 -7.71 -21.09
N GLN A 372 5.75 -7.05 -20.22
CA GLN A 372 4.33 -6.80 -20.44
C GLN A 372 4.09 -5.91 -21.67
N SER A 373 4.91 -4.87 -21.87
CA SER A 373 4.86 -3.96 -23.03
C SER A 373 5.25 -4.61 -24.37
N THR A 374 5.79 -5.83 -24.41
CA THR A 374 6.18 -6.47 -25.69
C THR A 374 5.01 -6.87 -26.58
N LYS A 375 3.82 -7.12 -26.03
CA LYS A 375 2.69 -7.73 -26.77
C LYS A 375 2.19 -6.92 -27.98
N PRO A 376 2.02 -5.57 -27.91
CA PRO A 376 1.67 -4.76 -29.08
C PRO A 376 2.83 -4.66 -30.08
N ILE A 377 4.07 -4.60 -29.57
CA ILE A 377 5.29 -4.38 -30.37
C ILE A 377 5.55 -5.56 -31.32
N GLY A 378 5.32 -6.80 -30.84
CA GLY A 378 5.66 -8.02 -31.58
C GLY A 378 5.09 -8.10 -32.99
N PHE A 379 3.83 -7.70 -33.20
CA PHE A 379 3.20 -7.74 -34.53
C PHE A 379 3.83 -6.74 -35.52
N VAL A 380 4.20 -5.55 -35.05
CA VAL A 380 4.86 -4.54 -35.90
C VAL A 380 6.32 -4.93 -36.17
N GLY A 381 6.99 -5.58 -35.20
CA GLY A 381 8.31 -6.18 -35.40
C GLY A 381 8.32 -7.29 -36.45
N ILE A 382 7.28 -8.14 -36.49
CA ILE A 382 7.11 -9.17 -37.54
C ILE A 382 6.90 -8.52 -38.92
N LEU A 383 6.12 -7.43 -39.00
CA LEU A 383 5.93 -6.68 -40.25
C LEU A 383 7.25 -6.06 -40.75
N LEU A 384 8.06 -5.49 -39.85
CA LEU A 384 9.39 -4.94 -40.19
C LEU A 384 10.35 -6.04 -40.66
N LEU A 385 10.35 -7.21 -40.00
CA LEU A 385 11.17 -8.35 -40.40
C LEU A 385 10.75 -8.89 -41.78
N LEU A 386 9.45 -8.93 -42.09
CA LEU A 386 8.94 -9.29 -43.40
C LEU A 386 9.35 -8.29 -44.49
N LEU A 387 9.33 -6.98 -44.19
CA LEU A 387 9.83 -5.93 -45.08
C LEU A 387 11.31 -6.12 -45.38
N ILE A 388 12.13 -6.32 -44.34
CA ILE A 388 13.57 -6.59 -44.44
C ILE A 388 13.85 -7.87 -45.24
N TYR A 389 13.04 -8.93 -45.07
CA TYR A 389 13.15 -10.15 -45.86
C TYR A 389 12.86 -9.92 -47.36
N ILE A 390 11.76 -9.23 -47.69
CA ILE A 390 11.37 -8.96 -49.09
C ILE A 390 12.44 -8.09 -49.79
N TYR A 391 12.84 -6.98 -49.17
CA TYR A 391 13.91 -6.14 -49.71
C TYR A 391 15.26 -6.88 -49.72
N GLY A 392 15.52 -7.76 -48.76
CA GLY A 392 16.72 -8.58 -48.69
C GLY A 392 16.84 -9.55 -49.86
N VAL A 393 15.74 -10.21 -50.25
CA VAL A 393 15.71 -11.07 -51.46
C VAL A 393 16.00 -10.23 -52.70
N ILE A 394 15.30 -9.10 -52.88
CA ILE A 394 15.49 -8.22 -54.04
C ILE A 394 16.95 -7.72 -54.11
N GLY A 395 17.48 -7.19 -53.01
CA GLY A 395 18.86 -6.69 -52.91
C GLY A 395 19.89 -7.77 -53.19
N THR A 396 19.70 -8.99 -52.66
CA THR A 396 20.57 -10.14 -52.98
C THR A 396 20.56 -10.45 -54.48
N THR A 397 19.37 -10.44 -55.12
CA THR A 397 19.27 -10.73 -56.57
C THR A 397 19.80 -9.62 -57.47
N THR A 398 19.74 -8.35 -57.04
CA THR A 398 20.10 -7.19 -57.87
C THR A 398 21.54 -6.71 -57.63
N PHE A 399 22.03 -6.73 -56.39
CA PHE A 399 23.27 -6.05 -55.99
C PHE A 399 24.43 -6.99 -55.63
N SER A 400 24.20 -8.27 -55.33
CA SER A 400 25.24 -9.24 -54.87
C SER A 400 26.55 -9.29 -55.68
N LYS A 401 26.52 -8.93 -56.97
CA LYS A 401 27.71 -8.88 -57.84
C LYS A 401 28.54 -7.60 -57.68
N ASN A 402 27.87 -6.47 -57.46
CA ASN A 402 28.51 -5.18 -57.19
C ASN A 402 28.89 -5.06 -55.71
N ASP A 403 28.06 -5.58 -54.82
CA ASP A 403 28.26 -5.52 -53.37
C ASP A 403 28.13 -6.92 -52.73
N PRO A 404 29.20 -7.74 -52.78
CA PRO A 404 29.24 -9.02 -52.07
C PRO A 404 29.26 -8.86 -50.55
N ILE A 405 29.74 -7.71 -50.03
CA ILE A 405 29.92 -7.47 -48.59
C ILE A 405 28.58 -7.30 -47.89
N HIS A 406 27.66 -6.55 -48.47
CA HIS A 406 26.35 -6.27 -47.88
C HIS A 406 25.23 -7.10 -48.50
N PHE A 407 25.35 -7.51 -49.78
CA PHE A 407 24.29 -8.20 -50.52
C PHE A 407 24.68 -9.58 -51.05
N GLY A 408 25.86 -10.12 -50.72
CA GLY A 408 26.36 -11.40 -51.26
C GLY A 408 25.51 -12.63 -50.92
N ASN A 409 24.74 -12.61 -49.83
CA ASN A 409 23.73 -13.63 -49.51
C ASN A 409 22.60 -13.05 -48.64
N LEU A 410 21.44 -13.72 -48.65
CA LEU A 410 20.22 -13.22 -48.01
C LEU A 410 20.37 -12.89 -46.51
N PRO A 411 20.97 -13.72 -45.64
CA PRO A 411 21.25 -13.34 -44.25
C PRO A 411 22.02 -12.03 -44.10
N ILE A 412 23.08 -11.82 -44.91
CA ILE A 412 23.89 -10.59 -44.85
C ILE A 412 23.11 -9.39 -45.42
N SER A 413 22.33 -9.59 -46.49
CA SER A 413 21.39 -8.59 -47.01
C SER A 413 20.39 -8.14 -45.94
N MET A 414 19.83 -9.07 -45.17
CA MET A 414 18.88 -8.77 -44.09
C MET A 414 19.55 -8.01 -42.93
N ILE A 415 20.79 -8.32 -42.57
CA ILE A 415 21.55 -7.58 -41.54
C ILE A 415 21.87 -6.15 -42.03
N SER A 416 22.32 -6.01 -43.28
CA SER A 416 22.63 -4.72 -43.89
C SER A 416 21.40 -3.81 -44.00
N LEU A 417 20.24 -4.39 -44.31
CA LEU A 417 18.95 -3.69 -44.32
C LEU A 417 18.39 -3.43 -42.91
N PHE A 418 18.72 -4.24 -41.91
CA PHE A 418 18.37 -3.95 -40.52
C PHE A 418 19.10 -2.70 -40.01
N ARG A 419 20.41 -2.56 -40.30
CA ARG A 419 21.18 -1.32 -40.07
C ARG A 419 20.59 -0.13 -40.84
N ALA A 420 20.24 -0.32 -42.12
CA ALA A 420 19.58 0.72 -42.89
C ALA A 420 18.22 1.13 -42.31
N ALA A 421 17.45 0.19 -41.73
CA ALA A 421 16.16 0.47 -41.10
C ALA A 421 16.29 1.29 -39.81
N THR A 422 17.43 1.27 -39.12
CA THR A 422 17.77 2.20 -38.03
C THR A 422 18.35 3.53 -38.53
N PHE A 423 18.22 3.82 -39.83
CA PHE A 423 18.75 5.00 -40.55
C PHE A 423 20.28 5.12 -40.55
N GLU A 424 21.00 4.03 -40.30
CA GLU A 424 22.46 3.95 -40.26
C GLU A 424 23.02 3.42 -41.59
N ASP A 425 24.09 4.03 -42.11
CA ASP A 425 24.84 3.69 -43.34
C ASP A 425 24.04 3.46 -44.64
N TRP A 426 22.74 3.78 -44.67
CA TRP A 426 21.87 3.53 -45.83
C TRP A 426 22.26 4.36 -47.06
N THR A 427 22.84 5.54 -46.86
CA THR A 427 23.41 6.38 -47.92
C THR A 427 24.55 5.67 -48.63
N ASP A 428 25.40 5.00 -47.88
CA ASP A 428 26.64 4.41 -48.37
C ASP A 428 26.32 3.10 -49.09
N LEU A 429 25.40 2.30 -48.54
CA LEU A 429 24.78 1.17 -49.25
C LEU A 429 24.18 1.61 -50.60
N MET A 430 23.46 2.75 -50.63
CA MET A 430 22.90 3.31 -51.86
C MET A 430 23.97 3.79 -52.83
N TYR A 431 24.99 4.52 -52.36
CA TYR A 431 26.05 5.10 -53.18
C TYR A 431 26.98 4.03 -53.78
N ILE A 432 27.26 2.92 -53.08
CA ILE A 432 27.98 1.76 -53.63
C ILE A 432 27.24 1.19 -54.85
N GLN A 433 25.90 1.10 -54.81
CA GLN A 433 25.13 0.60 -55.96
C GLN A 433 24.93 1.67 -57.05
N MET A 434 24.86 2.95 -56.66
CA MET A 434 24.60 4.08 -57.54
C MET A 434 25.82 4.44 -58.40
N TYR A 435 27.02 4.45 -57.80
CA TYR A 435 28.28 4.77 -58.46
C TYR A 435 29.13 3.54 -58.80
N GLY A 436 28.79 2.35 -58.30
CA GLY A 436 29.58 1.12 -58.44
C GLY A 436 30.67 0.98 -57.38
N CYS A 437 30.95 -0.26 -56.99
CA CYS A 437 31.99 -0.57 -56.00
C CYS A 437 33.41 -0.14 -56.44
N ASP A 438 33.62 0.05 -57.75
CA ASP A 438 34.88 0.49 -58.34
C ASP A 438 35.17 1.98 -58.11
N THR A 439 34.13 2.79 -57.86
CA THR A 439 34.23 4.26 -57.75
C THR A 439 33.93 4.77 -56.34
N TYR A 440 32.98 4.14 -55.63
CA TYR A 440 32.58 4.56 -54.27
C TYR A 440 32.81 3.47 -53.21
N GLY A 441 33.24 2.27 -53.61
CA GLY A 441 33.34 1.11 -52.72
C GLY A 441 34.45 1.16 -51.67
N TYR A 442 34.76 -0.02 -51.14
CA TYR A 442 35.48 -0.19 -49.89
C TYR A 442 36.94 0.24 -49.99
N LYS A 443 37.32 1.31 -49.28
CA LYS A 443 38.69 1.82 -49.21
C LYS A 443 39.68 0.76 -48.75
N ASP A 444 39.29 -0.02 -47.74
CA ASP A 444 40.13 -1.01 -47.06
C ASP A 444 39.91 -2.45 -47.58
N ALA A 445 39.02 -2.65 -48.56
CA ALA A 445 38.63 -3.97 -49.06
C ALA A 445 38.31 -3.98 -50.57
N ALA A 446 38.99 -3.15 -51.36
CA ALA A 446 38.72 -2.95 -52.79
C ALA A 446 38.73 -4.26 -53.62
N GLU A 447 39.53 -5.26 -53.24
CA GLU A 447 39.59 -6.59 -53.88
C GLU A 447 38.24 -7.34 -53.86
N GLN A 448 37.31 -6.98 -52.97
CA GLN A 448 36.00 -7.61 -52.87
C GLN A 448 35.00 -7.05 -53.90
N CYS A 449 35.36 -6.00 -54.65
CA CYS A 449 34.62 -5.48 -55.80
C CYS A 449 34.82 -6.35 -57.05
N THR A 450 34.22 -7.55 -57.04
CA THR A 450 34.49 -8.59 -58.08
C THR A 450 33.74 -8.40 -59.39
N SER A 451 32.66 -7.62 -59.42
CA SER A 451 31.86 -7.36 -60.62
C SER A 451 31.11 -6.01 -60.53
N PRO A 452 31.82 -4.87 -60.63
CA PRO A 452 31.22 -3.55 -60.53
C PRO A 452 30.11 -3.34 -61.57
N SER A 453 28.96 -2.87 -61.11
CA SER A 453 27.82 -2.52 -61.96
C SER A 453 27.03 -1.38 -61.34
N LYS A 454 26.69 -0.39 -62.15
CA LYS A 454 26.18 0.91 -61.70
C LYS A 454 24.70 0.99 -62.04
N LEU A 455 23.84 1.08 -61.04
CA LEU A 455 22.38 1.04 -61.20
C LEU A 455 21.71 2.34 -60.71
N PRO A 456 22.19 3.54 -61.11
CA PRO A 456 21.96 4.78 -60.36
C PRO A 456 20.49 5.10 -60.08
N VAL A 457 19.62 4.92 -61.06
CA VAL A 457 18.17 5.17 -60.90
C VAL A 457 17.53 4.13 -59.98
N ALA A 458 17.82 2.84 -60.19
CA ALA A 458 17.22 1.75 -59.42
C ALA A 458 17.70 1.72 -57.96
N SER A 459 18.97 2.08 -57.71
CA SER A 459 19.53 2.22 -56.36
C SER A 459 18.79 3.28 -55.55
N VAL A 460 18.60 4.48 -56.11
CA VAL A 460 17.86 5.55 -55.43
C VAL A 460 16.43 5.11 -55.14
N PHE A 461 15.71 4.53 -56.10
CA PHE A 461 14.35 4.04 -55.85
C PHE A 461 14.30 2.94 -54.78
N TYR A 462 15.22 1.96 -54.80
CA TYR A 462 15.27 0.87 -53.83
C TYR A 462 15.52 1.39 -52.41
N PHE A 463 16.58 2.18 -52.18
CA PHE A 463 16.92 2.63 -50.84
C PHE A 463 15.96 3.70 -50.30
N ILE A 464 15.52 4.66 -51.12
CA ILE A 464 14.55 5.67 -50.67
C ILE A 464 13.19 5.03 -50.35
N SER A 465 12.70 4.08 -51.17
CA SER A 465 11.44 3.38 -50.85
C SER A 465 11.58 2.50 -49.61
N PHE A 466 12.70 1.80 -49.43
CA PHE A 466 12.97 1.04 -48.20
C PHE A 466 12.92 1.94 -46.97
N ILE A 467 13.69 3.03 -46.96
CA ILE A 467 13.83 3.96 -45.82
C ILE A 467 12.51 4.66 -45.48
N VAL A 468 11.72 5.06 -46.49
CA VAL A 468 10.39 5.64 -46.25
C VAL A 468 9.43 4.60 -45.64
N ILE A 469 9.41 3.37 -46.17
CA ILE A 469 8.47 2.34 -45.68
C ILE A 469 8.89 1.82 -44.30
N SER A 470 10.18 1.55 -44.07
CA SER A 470 10.69 1.13 -42.75
C SER A 470 10.50 2.23 -41.70
N GLY A 471 10.76 3.49 -42.07
CA GLY A 471 10.51 4.66 -41.21
C GLY A 471 9.05 4.79 -40.80
N LEU A 472 8.10 4.60 -41.73
CA LEU A 472 6.67 4.59 -41.43
C LEU A 472 6.27 3.41 -40.52
N VAL A 473 6.84 2.22 -40.71
CA VAL A 473 6.60 1.05 -39.84
C VAL A 473 7.12 1.31 -38.41
N ILE A 474 8.31 1.91 -38.27
CA ILE A 474 8.91 2.26 -36.97
C ILE A 474 8.13 3.39 -36.28
N LEU A 475 7.70 4.41 -37.02
CA LEU A 475 6.84 5.49 -36.51
C LEU A 475 5.51 4.93 -35.98
N ASN A 476 4.88 4.02 -36.72
CA ASN A 476 3.65 3.34 -36.29
C ASN A 476 3.88 2.45 -35.04
N LEU A 477 5.06 1.84 -34.89
CA LEU A 477 5.45 1.09 -33.68
C LEU A 477 5.51 2.02 -32.47
N VAL A 478 6.20 3.15 -32.58
CA VAL A 478 6.33 4.15 -31.49
C VAL A 478 4.96 4.71 -31.11
N ILE A 479 4.14 5.09 -32.08
CA ILE A 479 2.76 5.57 -31.86
C ILE A 479 1.92 4.49 -31.16
N GLY A 480 2.01 3.23 -31.59
CA GLY A 480 1.30 2.11 -30.97
C GLY A 480 1.65 1.89 -29.50
N VAL A 481 2.94 2.02 -29.13
CA VAL A 481 3.41 1.91 -27.74
C VAL A 481 2.88 3.07 -26.89
N ILE A 482 2.93 4.31 -27.40
CA ILE A 482 2.46 5.51 -26.69
C ILE A 482 0.93 5.46 -26.50
N ILE A 483 0.17 5.07 -27.53
CA ILE A 483 -1.28 4.93 -27.43
C ILE A 483 -1.66 3.83 -26.43
N GLN A 484 -0.95 2.69 -26.42
CA GLN A 484 -1.23 1.63 -25.44
C GLN A 484 -1.00 2.12 -24.00
N SER A 485 0.14 2.75 -23.70
CA SER A 485 0.43 3.20 -22.33
C SER A 485 -0.55 4.29 -21.86
N MET A 486 -0.88 5.27 -22.72
CA MET A 486 -1.91 6.26 -22.43
C MET A 486 -3.29 5.64 -22.21
N THR A 487 -3.67 4.64 -23.02
CA THR A 487 -4.97 3.94 -22.89
C THR A 487 -5.03 3.11 -21.61
N GLU A 488 -3.92 2.51 -21.19
CA GLU A 488 -3.83 1.69 -19.99
C GLU A 488 -3.95 2.54 -18.71
N VAL A 489 -3.19 3.65 -18.62
CA VAL A 489 -3.30 4.64 -17.54
C VAL A 489 -4.69 5.29 -17.50
N LYS A 490 -5.26 5.62 -18.66
CA LYS A 490 -6.61 6.19 -18.72
C LYS A 490 -7.66 5.22 -18.15
N ARG A 491 -7.60 3.93 -18.53
CA ARG A 491 -8.54 2.90 -18.04
C ARG A 491 -8.43 2.60 -16.55
N SER A 492 -7.28 2.80 -15.90
CA SER A 492 -7.21 2.67 -14.43
C SER A 492 -7.94 3.82 -13.75
N LEU A 493 -7.71 5.06 -14.20
CA LEU A 493 -8.33 6.25 -13.62
C LEU A 493 -9.87 6.26 -13.78
N GLU A 494 -10.38 5.92 -14.96
CA GLU A 494 -11.83 5.90 -15.23
C GLU A 494 -12.58 4.91 -14.31
N LYS A 495 -12.00 3.73 -14.06
CA LYS A 495 -12.62 2.70 -13.20
C LYS A 495 -12.68 3.10 -11.73
N ASP A 496 -11.60 3.68 -11.21
CA ASP A 496 -11.54 4.12 -9.81
C ASP A 496 -12.52 5.27 -9.54
N GLU A 497 -12.82 6.09 -10.55
CA GLU A 497 -13.79 7.18 -10.46
C GLU A 497 -15.26 6.71 -10.56
N GLU A 498 -15.59 5.82 -11.51
CA GLU A 498 -16.96 5.28 -11.67
C GLU A 498 -17.42 4.48 -10.44
N LEU A 499 -16.53 3.65 -9.88
CA LEU A 499 -16.82 2.82 -8.70
C LEU A 499 -17.17 3.69 -7.48
N ARG A 500 -16.38 4.76 -7.24
CA ARG A 500 -16.60 5.70 -6.12
C ARG A 500 -17.87 6.52 -6.26
N LYS A 501 -18.25 6.90 -7.49
CA LYS A 501 -19.47 7.69 -7.76
C LYS A 501 -20.75 6.87 -7.62
N THR A 502 -20.73 5.62 -8.08
CA THR A 502 -21.92 4.75 -8.08
C THR A 502 -22.36 4.40 -6.66
N ILE A 503 -21.42 4.06 -5.79
CA ILE A 503 -21.70 3.66 -4.39
C ILE A 503 -22.33 4.82 -3.60
N LYS A 504 -21.76 6.03 -3.66
CA LYS A 504 -22.21 7.17 -2.84
C LYS A 504 -23.60 7.71 -3.21
N ASN A 505 -24.00 7.63 -4.48
CA ASN A 505 -25.26 8.24 -4.94
C ASN A 505 -26.51 7.42 -4.58
N ILE A 506 -26.40 6.10 -4.43
CA ILE A 506 -27.56 5.23 -4.16
C ILE A 506 -27.97 5.32 -2.69
N ASP A 507 -27.01 5.23 -1.77
CA ASP A 507 -27.24 5.30 -0.33
C ASP A 507 -27.89 6.63 0.12
N PHE A 508 -27.31 7.75 -0.32
CA PHE A 508 -27.74 9.10 0.05
C PHE A 508 -29.20 9.41 -0.31
N ILE A 509 -29.70 8.90 -1.43
CA ILE A 509 -31.07 9.15 -1.88
C ILE A 509 -32.08 8.39 -1.02
N VAL A 510 -31.76 7.16 -0.60
CA VAL A 510 -32.66 6.33 0.22
C VAL A 510 -32.77 6.88 1.64
N LYS A 511 -31.63 7.18 2.29
CA LYS A 511 -31.59 7.74 3.65
C LYS A 511 -32.42 9.04 3.75
N LYS A 512 -32.24 9.97 2.80
CA LYS A 512 -32.86 11.31 2.85
C LYS A 512 -34.38 11.35 2.70
N ILE A 513 -35.01 10.31 2.14
CA ILE A 513 -36.48 10.25 1.97
C ILE A 513 -37.16 9.78 3.27
N ARG A 514 -36.54 8.88 4.04
CA ARG A 514 -37.15 8.30 5.25
C ARG A 514 -37.14 9.27 6.44
N ALA A 515 -36.06 10.04 6.63
CA ALA A 515 -35.91 11.02 7.72
C ALA A 515 -37.08 11.99 7.84
N ARG A 516 -37.41 12.64 6.72
CA ARG A 516 -38.33 13.78 6.68
C ARG A 516 -39.78 13.40 7.00
N LYS A 517 -40.13 12.10 6.97
CA LYS A 517 -41.44 11.60 7.40
C LYS A 517 -41.58 11.60 8.93
N PHE A 518 -40.60 11.02 9.64
CA PHE A 518 -40.61 10.93 11.10
C PHE A 518 -40.42 12.29 11.77
N GLU A 519 -39.65 13.18 11.16
CA GLU A 519 -39.39 14.53 11.67
C GLU A 519 -40.68 15.38 11.80
N GLN A 520 -41.68 15.13 10.95
CA GLN A 520 -42.99 15.80 11.02
C GLN A 520 -43.88 15.20 12.13
N MET A 521 -43.84 13.88 12.32
CA MET A 521 -44.66 13.16 13.33
C MET A 521 -44.23 13.44 14.77
N LEU A 522 -42.97 13.83 15.00
CA LEU A 522 -42.48 14.22 16.33
C LEU A 522 -43.08 15.55 16.83
N ASP A 523 -43.39 16.47 15.91
CA ASP A 523 -43.68 17.88 16.19
C ASP A 523 -45.19 18.22 16.30
N GLU A 524 -46.12 17.34 15.90
CA GLU A 524 -47.55 17.71 15.75
C GLU A 524 -48.38 17.85 17.04
N ASP A 525 -47.95 17.30 18.19
CA ASP A 525 -48.68 17.45 19.47
C ASP A 525 -48.37 18.78 20.18
N HIS A 526 -49.14 19.82 19.83
CA HIS A 526 -49.16 21.12 20.50
C HIS A 526 -50.61 21.60 20.80
N HIS A 527 -51.42 20.75 21.43
CA HIS A 527 -52.74 21.07 22.01
C HIS A 527 -52.90 20.51 23.43
#